data_AF-A0A7V3LJ74-F1
#
_entry.id   AF-A0A7V3LJ74-F1
#
_cell.length_a   1.000
_cell.length_b   1.000
_cell.length_c   1.000
_cell.angle_alpha   90.00
_cell.angle_beta   90.00
_cell.angle_gamma   90.00
#
_symmetry.space_group_name_H-M   'P 1'
#
loop_
_entity.id
_entity.type
_entity.pdbx_description
1 polymer ?
#
loop_
_entity_poly.entity_id
_entity_poly.type
_entity_poly.pdbx_seq_one_letter_code
_entity_poly.pdbx_strand_id
1 'polypeptide(L)'
;GEEEMCCGDPARRLGAEHIFQMLAQNNIQLLASYGVQKIVTACPHCYQVLKNEYPELGGKFEVLHHTEFLAELVREGRLLLKQAPTGPGAAEEGVSARLTYHDGCYLGRYNGLYEPPRRLLRAVPGVRLVEIKDNRQNAFCCGGGGGRMWLEEAAGTRINELRLAQALETGASVIATACPYCLQMFEDAIRAKGVEERLQIKDIAEMLVAAVVTKEGESGP
;
A
#
# COMPACT_ATOMS: atom_id res chain seq x y z
N GLY A 1 -15.67 -7.90 -1.36
CA GLY A 1 -15.75 -8.77 -2.55
C GLY A 1 -16.53 -8.09 -3.64
N GLU A 2 -17.04 -8.84 -4.62
CA GLU A 2 -17.76 -8.27 -5.78
C GLU A 2 -19.07 -7.56 -5.41
N GLU A 3 -19.68 -7.93 -4.28
CA GLU A 3 -20.90 -7.30 -3.74
C GLU A 3 -20.63 -6.03 -2.91
N GLU A 4 -19.39 -5.79 -2.47
CA GLU A 4 -19.05 -4.59 -1.69
C GLU A 4 -19.01 -3.36 -2.58
N MET A 5 -19.47 -2.23 -2.04
CA MET A 5 -19.26 -0.92 -2.64
C MET A 5 -17.92 -0.33 -2.22
N CYS A 6 -17.50 0.74 -2.88
CA CYS A 6 -16.37 1.56 -2.43
C CYS A 6 -16.52 1.92 -0.94
N CYS A 7 -15.42 1.92 -0.18
CA CYS A 7 -15.45 2.26 1.25
C CYS A 7 -16.03 3.65 1.54
N GLY A 8 -15.97 4.55 0.55
CA GLY A 8 -16.53 5.90 0.63
C GLY A 8 -15.51 7.01 0.95
N ASP A 9 -14.21 6.68 1.11
CA ASP A 9 -13.18 7.70 1.41
C ASP A 9 -13.19 8.87 0.43
N PRO A 10 -13.18 8.68 -0.91
CA PRO A 10 -13.17 9.82 -1.84
C PRO A 10 -14.39 10.72 -1.70
N ALA A 11 -15.58 10.13 -1.57
CA ALA A 11 -16.82 10.86 -1.39
C ALA A 11 -16.77 11.72 -0.13
N ARG A 12 -16.30 11.14 0.99
CA ARG A 12 -16.17 11.87 2.26
C ARG A 12 -15.16 13.02 2.16
N ARG A 13 -13.98 12.79 1.56
CA ARG A 13 -12.95 13.84 1.41
C ARG A 13 -13.34 14.96 0.46
N LEU A 14 -14.19 14.68 -0.53
CA LEU A 14 -14.75 15.69 -1.41
C LEU A 14 -15.99 16.40 -0.81
N GLY A 15 -16.37 16.09 0.43
CA GLY A 15 -17.51 16.71 1.12
C GLY A 15 -18.87 16.14 0.72
N ALA A 16 -18.91 15.07 -0.09
CA ALA A 16 -20.14 14.38 -0.46
C ALA A 16 -20.58 13.41 0.66
N GLU A 17 -20.87 13.96 1.84
CA GLU A 17 -21.15 13.20 3.07
C GLU A 17 -22.36 12.27 2.92
N HIS A 18 -23.41 12.70 2.21
CA HIS A 18 -24.58 11.86 1.94
C HIS A 18 -24.24 10.60 1.12
N ILE A 19 -23.30 10.72 0.16
CA ILE A 19 -22.81 9.58 -0.62
C ILE A 19 -21.97 8.67 0.27
N PHE A 20 -21.09 9.25 1.10
CA PHE A 20 -20.30 8.48 2.07
C PHE A 20 -21.20 7.65 2.99
N GLN A 21 -22.22 8.26 3.60
CA GLN A 21 -23.14 7.55 4.50
C GLN A 21 -23.90 6.43 3.79
N MET A 22 -24.37 6.66 2.56
CA MET A 22 -25.05 5.63 1.77
C MET A 22 -24.12 4.44 1.45
N LEU A 23 -22.90 4.71 0.96
CA LEU A 23 -21.91 3.68 0.67
C LEU A 23 -21.53 2.89 1.93
N ALA A 24 -21.28 3.60 3.03
CA ALA A 24 -20.89 3.01 4.30
C ALA A 24 -22.00 2.14 4.88
N GLN A 25 -23.25 2.62 4.92
CA GLN A 25 -24.38 1.86 5.45
C GLN A 25 -24.64 0.59 4.63
N ASN A 26 -24.56 0.66 3.29
CA ASN A 26 -24.69 -0.52 2.44
C ASN A 26 -23.61 -1.56 2.76
N ASN A 27 -22.35 -1.14 2.84
CA ASN A 27 -21.25 -2.04 3.19
C ASN A 27 -21.40 -2.62 4.61
N ILE A 28 -21.80 -1.82 5.59
CA ILE A 28 -22.01 -2.26 6.97
C ILE A 28 -23.11 -3.33 7.03
N GLN A 29 -24.24 -3.10 6.37
CA GLN A 29 -25.36 -4.05 6.33
C GLN A 29 -24.96 -5.35 5.63
N LEU A 30 -24.26 -5.24 4.50
CA LEU A 30 -23.76 -6.40 3.76
C LEU A 30 -22.77 -7.23 4.60
N LEU A 31 -21.75 -6.60 5.17
CA LEU A 31 -20.76 -7.28 5.99
C LEU A 31 -21.39 -7.92 7.24
N ALA A 32 -22.39 -7.27 7.83
CA ALA A 32 -23.16 -7.81 8.95
C ALA A 32 -24.01 -9.02 8.55
N SER A 33 -24.63 -9.03 7.36
CA SER A 33 -25.45 -10.16 6.89
C SER A 33 -24.61 -11.42 6.67
N TYR A 34 -23.34 -11.24 6.26
CA TYR A 34 -22.35 -12.32 6.15
C TYR A 34 -21.69 -12.69 7.50
N GLY A 35 -22.01 -12.00 8.58
CA GLY A 35 -21.42 -12.25 9.90
C GLY A 35 -19.92 -11.96 9.97
N VAL A 36 -19.41 -11.03 9.14
CA VAL A 36 -17.99 -10.68 9.07
C VAL A 36 -17.55 -10.04 10.39
N GLN A 37 -16.52 -10.61 11.01
CA GLN A 37 -15.91 -10.07 12.23
C GLN A 37 -14.57 -9.39 11.97
N LYS A 38 -13.81 -9.93 11.01
CA LYS A 38 -12.43 -9.52 10.71
C LYS A 38 -12.30 -9.19 9.24
N ILE A 39 -11.70 -8.04 8.94
CA ILE A 39 -11.47 -7.54 7.58
C ILE A 39 -9.97 -7.32 7.40
N VAL A 40 -9.41 -7.93 6.37
CA VAL A 40 -8.04 -7.63 5.90
C VAL A 40 -8.16 -6.77 4.65
N THR A 41 -7.54 -5.58 4.66
CA THR A 41 -7.60 -4.66 3.51
C THR A 41 -6.22 -4.29 2.99
N ALA A 42 -6.09 -4.22 1.66
CA ALA A 42 -4.86 -3.82 0.99
C ALA A 42 -4.68 -2.29 0.91
N CYS A 43 -5.75 -1.52 1.14
CA CYS A 43 -5.74 -0.08 0.94
C CYS A 43 -5.80 0.67 2.29
N PRO A 44 -4.82 1.54 2.60
CA PRO A 44 -4.85 2.38 3.80
C PRO A 44 -6.05 3.33 3.89
N HIS A 45 -6.65 3.71 2.76
CA HIS A 45 -7.86 4.53 2.74
C HIS A 45 -9.06 3.73 3.23
N CYS A 46 -9.22 2.49 2.73
CA CYS A 46 -10.22 1.57 3.24
C CYS A 46 -9.96 1.26 4.71
N TYR A 47 -8.69 1.03 5.10
CA TYR A 47 -8.32 0.80 6.49
C TYR A 47 -8.78 1.94 7.40
N GLN A 48 -8.47 3.19 7.04
CA GLN A 48 -8.88 4.36 7.80
C GLN A 48 -10.40 4.41 7.95
N VAL A 49 -11.14 4.26 6.85
CA VAL A 49 -12.60 4.36 6.86
C VAL A 49 -13.25 3.22 7.65
N LEU A 50 -12.88 1.98 7.35
CA LEU A 50 -13.45 0.79 8.00
C LEU A 50 -13.16 0.77 9.50
N LYS A 51 -11.93 1.14 9.90
CA LYS A 51 -11.49 1.05 11.30
C LYS A 51 -11.97 2.22 12.15
N ASN A 52 -11.85 3.44 11.62
CA ASN A 52 -11.99 4.66 12.43
C ASN A 52 -13.29 5.41 12.16
N GLU A 53 -13.96 5.18 11.04
CA GLU A 53 -15.10 6.00 10.60
C GLU A 53 -16.42 5.23 10.53
N TYR A 54 -16.40 3.98 10.05
CA TYR A 54 -17.57 3.10 10.10
C TYR A 54 -18.14 2.91 11.52
N PRO A 55 -17.36 2.93 12.61
CA PRO A 55 -17.91 2.87 13.97
C PRO A 55 -18.90 3.99 14.29
N GLU A 56 -18.76 5.17 13.68
CA GLU A 56 -19.72 6.29 13.83
C GLU A 56 -21.11 5.94 13.27
N LEU A 57 -21.15 5.01 12.30
CA LEU A 57 -22.37 4.52 11.63
C LEU A 57 -22.80 3.13 12.13
N GLY A 58 -22.19 2.62 13.20
CA GLY A 58 -22.50 1.32 13.80
C GLY A 58 -21.74 0.13 13.20
N GLY A 59 -20.87 0.34 12.21
CA GLY A 59 -20.02 -0.69 11.62
C GLY A 59 -18.78 -0.96 12.46
N LYS A 60 -18.78 -2.05 13.24
CA LYS A 60 -17.66 -2.43 14.10
C LYS A 60 -17.04 -3.72 13.61
N PHE A 61 -15.81 -3.64 13.13
CA PHE A 61 -15.04 -4.77 12.61
C PHE A 61 -13.62 -4.75 13.19
N GLU A 62 -13.01 -5.92 13.34
CA GLU A 62 -11.57 -6.01 13.52
C GLU A 62 -10.92 -5.78 12.14
N VAL A 63 -10.29 -4.62 11.96
CA VAL A 63 -9.69 -4.25 10.67
C VAL A 63 -8.17 -4.31 10.76
N LEU A 64 -7.58 -5.15 9.91
CA LEU A 64 -6.14 -5.28 9.73
C LEU A 64 -5.75 -4.78 8.34
N HIS A 65 -4.64 -4.06 8.28
CA HIS A 65 -4.00 -3.81 7.00
C HIS A 65 -3.26 -5.08 6.56
N HIS A 66 -3.21 -5.34 5.25
CA HIS A 66 -2.54 -6.54 4.73
C HIS A 66 -1.07 -6.64 5.19
N THR A 67 -0.36 -5.52 5.40
CA THR A 67 1.00 -5.55 5.94
C THR A 67 1.09 -6.02 7.39
N GLU A 68 0.06 -5.79 8.20
CA GLU A 68 0.00 -6.34 9.56
C GLU A 68 -0.19 -7.85 9.50
N PHE A 69 -1.18 -8.28 8.71
CA PHE A 69 -1.53 -9.69 8.53
C PHE A 69 -0.36 -10.50 7.95
N LEU A 70 0.27 -10.02 6.88
CA LEU A 70 1.42 -10.69 6.26
C LEU A 70 2.63 -10.70 7.20
N ALA A 71 2.88 -9.62 7.95
CA ALA A 71 3.99 -9.60 8.91
C ALA A 71 3.79 -10.63 10.02
N GLU A 72 2.55 -10.85 10.45
CA GLU A 72 2.19 -11.92 11.39
C GLU A 72 2.42 -13.30 10.79
N LEU A 73 1.98 -13.56 9.55
CA LEU A 73 2.23 -14.85 8.89
C LEU A 73 3.71 -15.17 8.73
N VAL A 74 4.55 -14.17 8.42
CA VAL A 74 6.02 -14.34 8.36
C VAL A 74 6.57 -14.63 9.75
N ARG A 75 6.13 -13.89 10.78
CA ARG A 75 6.56 -14.08 12.18
C ARG A 75 6.19 -15.48 12.69
N GLU A 76 5.03 -16.00 12.31
CA GLU A 76 4.55 -17.34 12.68
C GLU A 76 5.20 -18.47 11.86
N GLY A 77 6.04 -18.14 10.86
CA GLY A 77 6.64 -19.11 9.95
C GLY A 77 5.65 -19.76 8.98
N ARG A 78 4.43 -19.23 8.89
CA ARG A 78 3.39 -19.67 7.95
C ARG A 78 3.60 -19.13 6.54
N LEU A 79 4.31 -18.01 6.41
CA LEU A 79 4.79 -17.46 5.15
C LEU A 79 6.32 -17.48 5.13
N LEU A 80 6.90 -18.32 4.28
CA LEU A 80 8.35 -18.49 4.17
C LEU A 80 8.89 -17.73 2.95
N LEU A 81 9.71 -16.71 3.23
CA LEU A 81 10.41 -15.92 2.22
C LEU A 81 11.83 -16.49 2.07
N LYS A 82 12.10 -17.27 1.03
CA LYS A 82 13.42 -17.92 0.85
C LYS A 82 14.11 -17.58 -0.47
N GLN A 83 13.43 -16.90 -1.39
CA GLN A 83 14.01 -16.51 -2.67
C GLN A 83 14.27 -15.01 -2.66
N ALA A 84 15.41 -14.61 -3.22
CA ALA A 84 15.56 -13.22 -3.63
C ALA A 84 14.54 -12.97 -4.77
N PRO A 85 13.87 -11.82 -4.83
CA PRO A 85 12.99 -11.50 -5.94
C PRO A 85 13.72 -11.73 -7.26
N THR A 86 13.07 -12.33 -8.26
CA THR A 86 13.58 -12.44 -9.64
C THR A 86 12.67 -11.63 -10.56
N GLY A 87 13.21 -10.65 -11.28
CA GLY A 87 12.44 -9.76 -12.17
C GLY A 87 13.02 -8.35 -12.19
N PRO A 88 12.45 -7.39 -12.94
CA PRO A 88 12.97 -6.02 -12.94
C PRO A 88 12.90 -5.44 -11.52
N GLY A 89 14.05 -4.97 -11.04
CA GLY A 89 14.30 -4.62 -9.64
C GLY A 89 15.09 -5.66 -8.85
N ALA A 90 15.12 -6.93 -9.26
CA ALA A 90 16.12 -7.91 -8.86
C ALA A 90 17.41 -7.63 -9.62
N ALA A 91 18.54 -7.54 -8.94
CA ALA A 91 19.78 -7.51 -9.70
C ALA A 91 20.03 -8.88 -10.32
N GLU A 92 20.41 -8.88 -11.58
CA GLU A 92 21.24 -9.94 -12.13
C GLU A 92 22.50 -10.03 -11.25
N GLU A 93 22.93 -11.26 -10.94
CA GLU A 93 24.26 -11.52 -10.36
C GLU A 93 24.54 -10.89 -8.98
N GLY A 94 23.75 -11.24 -7.97
CA GLY A 94 24.20 -11.15 -6.57
C GLY A 94 24.30 -9.74 -5.97
N VAL A 95 23.75 -8.72 -6.62
CA VAL A 95 23.60 -7.38 -6.02
C VAL A 95 22.23 -7.23 -5.37
N SER A 96 22.22 -6.74 -4.14
CA SER A 96 20.99 -6.45 -3.41
C SER A 96 20.18 -5.36 -4.11
N ALA A 97 18.93 -5.64 -4.49
CA ALA A 97 17.99 -4.62 -4.94
C ALA A 97 17.93 -3.49 -3.90
N ARG A 98 18.40 -2.28 -4.26
CA ARG A 98 18.23 -1.11 -3.39
C ARG A 98 16.78 -0.68 -3.50
N LEU A 99 16.07 -0.86 -2.40
CA LEU A 99 14.65 -0.61 -2.33
C LEU A 99 14.40 0.55 -1.39
N THR A 100 13.48 1.42 -1.76
CA THR A 100 12.97 2.46 -0.86
C THR A 100 11.51 2.24 -0.52
N TYR A 101 11.07 2.68 0.65
CA TYR A 101 9.68 2.54 1.07
C TYR A 101 9.00 3.91 1.13
N HIS A 102 7.81 3.99 0.53
CA HIS A 102 6.93 5.14 0.68
C HIS A 102 5.88 4.87 1.76
N ASP A 103 5.94 5.64 2.85
CA ASP A 103 4.94 5.62 3.91
C ASP A 103 3.61 6.23 3.43
N GLY A 104 2.58 5.40 3.27
CA GLY A 104 1.22 5.86 3.01
C GLY A 104 0.67 6.67 4.19
N CYS A 105 0.08 7.84 3.91
CA CYS A 105 -0.36 8.78 4.93
C CYS A 105 -1.31 8.14 5.96
N TYR A 106 -2.38 7.47 5.51
CA TYR A 106 -3.32 6.82 6.42
C TYR A 106 -2.71 5.65 7.20
N LEU A 107 -1.81 4.89 6.60
CA LEU A 107 -1.19 3.76 7.29
C LEU A 107 -0.25 4.25 8.41
N GLY A 108 0.62 5.20 8.06
CA GLY A 108 1.62 5.76 8.97
C GLY A 108 1.08 6.86 9.87
N ARG A 109 0.83 8.05 9.31
CA ARG A 109 0.53 9.28 10.08
C ARG A 109 -0.75 9.17 10.92
N TYR A 110 -1.78 8.52 10.40
CA TYR A 110 -3.07 8.43 11.08
C TYR A 110 -3.20 7.20 11.98
N ASN A 111 -2.56 6.08 11.62
CA ASN A 111 -2.75 4.79 12.31
C ASN A 111 -1.46 4.23 12.95
N GLY A 112 -0.32 4.90 12.82
CA GLY A 112 0.93 4.55 13.48
C GLY A 112 1.65 3.30 12.93
N LEU A 113 1.20 2.75 11.79
CA LEU A 113 1.69 1.49 11.25
C LEU A 113 2.92 1.67 10.36
N TYR A 114 4.06 1.98 10.98
CA TYR A 114 5.33 2.17 10.27
C TYR A 114 6.18 0.90 10.16
N GLU A 115 6.17 0.06 11.21
CA GLU A 115 7.04 -1.11 11.29
C GLU A 115 6.55 -2.34 10.52
N PRO A 116 5.24 -2.69 10.46
CA PRO A 116 4.81 -3.88 9.72
C PRO A 116 5.29 -3.91 8.25
N PRO A 117 5.16 -2.83 7.46
CA PRO A 117 5.71 -2.78 6.09
C PRO A 117 7.23 -2.99 6.05
N ARG A 118 7.97 -2.35 6.96
CA ARG A 118 9.44 -2.42 6.99
C ARG A 118 9.95 -3.80 7.41
N ARG A 119 9.29 -4.45 8.37
CA ARG A 119 9.61 -5.82 8.78
C ARG A 119 9.45 -6.79 7.62
N LEU A 120 8.36 -6.66 6.84
CA LEU A 120 8.14 -7.46 5.65
C LEU A 120 9.26 -7.27 4.62
N LEU A 121 9.58 -6.02 4.28
CA LEU A 121 10.63 -5.71 3.31
C LEU A 121 12.02 -6.20 3.74
N ARG A 122 12.35 -6.09 5.03
CA ARG A 122 13.62 -6.59 5.59
C ARG A 122 13.66 -8.12 5.69
N ALA A 123 12.51 -8.79 5.75
CA ALA A 123 12.44 -10.24 5.78
C ALA A 123 12.66 -10.88 4.40
N VAL A 124 12.57 -10.10 3.31
CA VAL A 124 12.86 -10.58 1.95
C VAL A 124 14.37 -10.75 1.77
N PRO A 125 14.87 -11.97 1.47
CA PRO A 125 16.28 -12.21 1.24
C PRO A 125 16.84 -11.34 0.10
N GLY A 126 18.04 -10.77 0.29
CA GLY A 126 18.72 -9.98 -0.73
C GLY A 126 18.18 -8.56 -0.93
N VAL A 127 17.18 -8.11 -0.17
CA VAL A 127 16.69 -6.73 -0.25
C VAL A 127 17.50 -5.82 0.68
N ARG A 128 17.93 -4.66 0.15
CA ARG A 128 18.50 -3.57 0.94
C ARG A 128 17.54 -2.40 0.99
N LEU A 129 16.83 -2.25 2.11
CA LEU A 129 15.95 -1.11 2.36
C LEU A 129 16.77 0.15 2.67
N VAL A 130 16.60 1.19 1.85
CA VAL A 130 17.06 2.57 2.06
C VAL A 130 15.84 3.45 2.25
N GLU A 131 15.87 4.42 3.17
CA GLU A 131 14.69 5.25 3.44
C GLU A 131 14.76 6.55 2.62
N ILE A 132 13.60 7.03 2.16
CA ILE A 132 13.49 8.38 1.60
C ILE A 132 13.75 9.40 2.71
N LYS A 133 14.37 10.53 2.36
CA LYS A 133 14.41 11.71 3.22
C LYS A 133 12.97 12.11 3.57
N ASP A 134 12.75 12.44 4.84
CA ASP A 134 11.41 12.64 5.41
C ASP A 134 10.54 11.38 5.24
N ASN A 135 10.72 10.43 6.16
CA ASN A 135 9.95 9.20 6.26
C ASN A 135 9.07 9.20 7.52
N ARG A 136 8.29 8.12 7.71
CA ARG A 136 7.37 7.94 8.83
C ARG A 136 6.40 9.12 8.96
N GLN A 137 6.31 9.74 10.14
CA GLN A 137 5.38 10.85 10.41
C GLN A 137 5.63 12.07 9.49
N ASN A 138 6.88 12.26 9.08
CA ASN A 138 7.31 13.36 8.21
C ASN A 138 7.16 13.02 6.73
N ALA A 139 6.67 11.83 6.38
CA ALA A 139 6.57 11.40 4.99
C ALA A 139 5.77 12.38 4.12
N PHE A 140 6.43 12.90 3.09
CA PHE A 140 5.79 13.78 2.14
C PHE A 140 4.77 13.00 1.29
N CYS A 141 3.61 13.62 1.06
CA CYS A 141 2.43 12.98 0.46
C CYS A 141 2.71 12.53 -0.99
N CYS A 142 2.04 11.47 -1.45
CA CYS A 142 2.02 11.07 -2.87
C CYS A 142 1.13 11.97 -3.74
N GLY A 143 0.24 12.78 -3.14
CA GLY A 143 -0.67 13.67 -3.86
C GLY A 143 -2.03 13.09 -4.22
N GLY A 144 -2.29 11.80 -4.01
CA GLY A 144 -3.57 11.17 -4.40
C GLY A 144 -4.71 11.29 -3.39
N GLY A 145 -4.39 11.47 -2.10
CA GLY A 145 -5.38 11.55 -1.03
C GLY A 145 -6.18 12.85 -1.00
N GLY A 146 -7.19 12.93 -0.14
CA GLY A 146 -8.00 14.14 0.03
C GLY A 146 -8.84 14.51 -1.19
N GLY A 147 -9.14 13.53 -2.06
CA GLY A 147 -9.86 13.76 -3.32
C GLY A 147 -8.99 14.27 -4.47
N ARG A 148 -7.70 14.54 -4.25
CA ARG A 148 -6.80 15.12 -5.27
C ARG A 148 -6.50 14.22 -6.46
N MET A 149 -6.63 12.90 -6.31
CA MET A 149 -6.57 11.97 -7.45
C MET A 149 -7.65 12.29 -8.51
N TRP A 150 -8.77 12.90 -8.11
CA TRP A 150 -9.91 13.20 -8.97
C TRP A 150 -9.97 14.67 -9.41
N LEU A 151 -9.04 15.49 -8.95
CA LEU A 151 -8.99 16.91 -9.24
C LEU A 151 -7.81 17.21 -10.16
N GLU A 152 -8.03 18.05 -11.17
CA GLU A 152 -6.94 18.54 -12.01
C GLU A 152 -6.09 19.54 -11.22
N GLU A 153 -4.77 19.33 -11.24
CA GLU A 153 -3.82 20.28 -10.67
C GLU A 153 -3.47 21.33 -11.74
N ALA A 154 -4.07 22.52 -11.62
CA ALA A 154 -3.97 23.57 -12.65
C ALA A 154 -2.67 24.39 -12.62
N ALA A 155 -1.85 24.30 -11.56
CA ALA A 155 -0.65 25.12 -11.41
C ALA A 155 0.45 24.47 -10.56
N GLY A 156 1.71 24.58 -11.03
CA GLY A 156 2.91 24.18 -10.30
C GLY A 156 3.40 22.75 -10.59
N THR A 157 4.47 22.35 -9.90
CA THR A 157 4.96 20.97 -9.93
C THR A 157 4.03 20.07 -9.13
N ARG A 158 3.58 18.97 -9.72
CA ARG A 158 2.69 18.02 -9.06
C ARG A 158 3.35 17.41 -7.82
N ILE A 159 2.56 17.16 -6.79
CA ILE A 159 3.07 16.66 -5.50
C ILE A 159 3.78 15.31 -5.66
N ASN A 160 3.24 14.42 -6.50
CA ASN A 160 3.84 13.12 -6.81
C ASN A 160 5.23 13.25 -7.46
N GLU A 161 5.43 14.24 -8.34
CA GLU A 161 6.73 14.49 -8.96
C GLU A 161 7.79 14.96 -7.95
N LEU A 162 7.40 15.82 -7.00
CA LEU A 162 8.29 16.24 -5.92
C LEU A 162 8.69 15.05 -5.04
N ARG A 163 7.73 14.18 -4.71
CA ARG A 163 8.03 12.98 -3.92
C ARG A 163 8.86 11.97 -4.71
N LEU A 164 8.65 11.83 -6.01
CA LEU A 164 9.47 11.00 -6.89
C LEU A 164 10.93 11.48 -6.93
N ALA A 165 11.17 12.79 -6.99
CA ALA A 165 12.53 13.34 -6.94
C ALA A 165 13.27 12.91 -5.67
N GLN A 166 12.61 12.99 -4.50
CA GLN A 166 13.18 12.51 -3.24
C GLN A 166 13.43 11.00 -3.24
N ALA A 167 12.56 10.22 -3.88
CA ALA A 167 12.78 8.78 -4.01
C ALA A 167 14.01 8.47 -4.88
N LEU A 168 14.21 9.20 -5.97
CA LEU A 168 15.36 9.05 -6.87
C LEU A 168 16.70 9.40 -6.17
N GLU A 169 16.70 10.37 -5.25
CA GLU A 169 17.89 10.73 -4.46
C GLU A 169 18.42 9.56 -3.60
N THR A 170 17.57 8.58 -3.27
CA THR A 170 17.98 7.40 -2.50
C THR A 170 18.86 6.43 -3.30
N GLY A 171 18.88 6.55 -4.63
CA GLY A 171 19.55 5.60 -5.52
C GLY A 171 18.93 4.20 -5.50
N ALA A 172 17.67 4.08 -5.08
CA ALA A 172 16.88 2.86 -5.18
C ALA A 172 16.46 2.60 -6.63
N SER A 173 16.33 1.31 -6.99
CA SER A 173 15.76 0.86 -8.26
C SER A 173 14.27 0.52 -8.14
N VAL A 174 13.76 0.36 -6.91
CA VAL A 174 12.36 0.06 -6.62
C VAL A 174 11.85 0.92 -5.47
N ILE A 175 10.68 1.53 -5.65
CA ILE A 175 9.84 2.07 -4.58
C ILE A 175 8.84 0.98 -4.18
N ALA A 176 8.83 0.59 -2.91
CA ALA A 176 7.75 -0.20 -2.32
C ALA A 176 6.70 0.72 -1.70
N THR A 177 5.44 0.38 -1.89
CA THR A 177 4.30 1.00 -1.22
C THR A 177 3.36 -0.07 -0.68
N ALA A 178 2.49 0.30 0.25
CA ALA A 178 1.42 -0.56 0.73
C ALA A 178 0.08 0.17 0.57
N CYS A 179 -0.06 0.94 -0.51
CA CYS A 179 -1.17 1.84 -0.75
C CYS A 179 -1.41 1.94 -2.26
N PRO A 180 -2.56 1.48 -2.77
CA PRO A 180 -2.90 1.56 -4.18
C PRO A 180 -2.93 2.99 -4.72
N TYR A 181 -3.30 3.97 -3.89
CA TYR A 181 -3.30 5.38 -4.30
C TYR A 181 -1.88 5.90 -4.50
N CYS A 182 -0.97 5.53 -3.60
CA CYS A 182 0.44 5.88 -3.77
C CYS A 182 1.01 5.17 -5.00
N LEU A 183 0.64 3.90 -5.24
CA LEU A 183 1.04 3.14 -6.43
C LEU A 183 0.73 3.93 -7.70
N GLN A 184 -0.54 4.27 -7.92
CA GLN A 184 -0.99 5.03 -9.08
C GLN A 184 -0.26 6.37 -9.22
N MET A 185 -0.16 7.15 -8.13
CA MET A 185 0.43 8.49 -8.19
C MET A 185 1.91 8.47 -8.55
N PHE A 186 2.66 7.46 -8.09
CA PHE A 186 4.06 7.29 -8.48
C PHE A 186 4.21 6.73 -9.89
N GLU A 187 3.35 5.81 -10.33
CA GLU A 187 3.36 5.35 -11.73
C GLU A 187 3.17 6.53 -12.69
N ASP A 188 2.20 7.40 -12.39
CA ASP A 188 1.96 8.63 -13.16
C ASP A 188 3.20 9.53 -13.17
N ALA A 189 3.85 9.73 -12.01
CA ALA A 189 5.05 10.55 -11.91
C ALA A 189 6.25 9.94 -12.66
N ILE A 190 6.43 8.62 -12.58
CA ILE A 190 7.53 7.91 -13.24
C ILE A 190 7.39 8.05 -14.76
N ARG A 191 6.17 7.83 -15.28
CA ARG A 191 5.86 8.02 -16.71
C ARG A 191 6.03 9.46 -17.16
N ALA A 192 5.54 10.42 -16.37
CA ALA A 192 5.68 11.84 -16.68
C ALA A 192 7.14 12.31 -16.73
N LYS A 193 8.05 11.66 -15.96
CA LYS A 193 9.49 11.96 -15.95
C LYS A 193 10.33 11.10 -16.89
N GLY A 194 9.76 10.08 -17.53
CA GLY A 194 10.48 9.19 -18.43
C GLY A 194 11.58 8.38 -17.73
N VAL A 195 11.34 7.92 -16.50
CA VAL A 195 12.32 7.19 -15.66
C VAL A 195 11.95 5.72 -15.42
N GLU A 196 11.06 5.16 -16.23
CA GLU A 196 10.55 3.78 -16.13
C GLU A 196 11.66 2.72 -16.12
N GLU A 197 12.74 2.96 -16.87
CA GLU A 197 13.90 2.05 -16.94
C GLU A 197 14.79 2.13 -15.69
N ARG A 198 14.72 3.23 -14.94
CA ARG A 198 15.56 3.49 -13.76
C ARG A 198 14.89 3.15 -12.44
N LEU A 199 13.58 3.37 -12.34
CA LEU A 199 12.84 3.24 -11.10
C LEU A 199 11.47 2.64 -11.36
N GLN A 200 11.17 1.56 -10.66
CA GLN A 200 9.85 0.94 -10.64
C GLN A 200 9.16 1.18 -9.31
N ILE A 201 7.83 1.15 -9.30
CA ILE A 201 7.05 1.06 -8.07
C ILE A 201 6.32 -0.28 -8.01
N LYS A 202 6.27 -0.87 -6.81
CA LYS A 202 5.57 -2.14 -6.55
C LYS A 202 4.83 -2.08 -5.22
N ASP A 203 3.74 -2.82 -5.14
CA ASP A 203 3.10 -3.10 -3.85
C ASP A 203 3.91 -4.13 -3.06
N ILE A 204 3.93 -4.02 -1.73
CA ILE A 204 4.65 -4.96 -0.86
C ILE A 204 4.15 -6.40 -1.07
N ALA A 205 2.86 -6.62 -1.34
CA ALA A 205 2.35 -7.95 -1.60
C ALA A 205 2.98 -8.58 -2.85
N GLU A 206 3.15 -7.81 -3.93
CA GLU A 206 3.81 -8.28 -5.17
C GLU A 206 5.27 -8.66 -4.91
N MET A 207 5.94 -7.85 -4.09
CA MET A 207 7.32 -8.12 -3.67
C MET A 207 7.46 -9.39 -2.85
N LEU A 208 6.50 -9.66 -1.97
CA LEU A 208 6.47 -10.87 -1.18
C LEU A 208 6.17 -12.09 -2.05
N VAL A 209 5.22 -12.02 -2.98
CA VAL A 209 4.92 -13.11 -3.91
C VAL A 209 6.18 -13.57 -4.65
N ALA A 210 7.00 -12.63 -5.12
CA ALA A 210 8.27 -12.95 -5.79
C ALA A 210 9.33 -13.60 -4.89
N ALA A 211 9.16 -13.57 -3.56
CA ALA A 211 10.09 -14.11 -2.57
C ALA A 211 9.57 -15.37 -1.86
N VAL A 212 8.28 -15.66 -1.98
CA VAL A 212 7.62 -16.81 -1.35
C VAL A 212 8.01 -18.09 -2.06
N VAL A 213 8.33 -19.12 -1.26
CA VAL A 213 8.48 -20.48 -1.80
C VAL A 213 7.08 -21.03 -2.12
N THR A 214 6.74 -21.13 -3.39
CA THR A 214 5.59 -21.95 -3.80
C THR A 214 5.97 -23.42 -3.67
N LYS A 215 5.06 -24.24 -3.13
CA LYS A 215 5.15 -25.70 -3.29
C LYS A 215 4.82 -26.05 -4.76
N GLU A 216 5.68 -25.71 -5.70
CA GLU A 216 5.60 -26.29 -7.04
C GLU A 216 6.30 -27.65 -7.00
N GLY A 217 5.47 -28.68 -6.78
CA GLY A 217 5.90 -30.07 -6.63
C GLY A 217 4.79 -31.03 -6.17
N GLU A 218 3.56 -30.58 -5.96
CA GLU A 218 2.39 -31.45 -5.82
C GLU A 218 1.41 -31.10 -6.95
N SER A 219 1.67 -31.65 -8.13
CA SER A 219 0.63 -31.90 -9.13
C SER A 219 -0.43 -32.78 -8.47
N GLY A 220 -1.49 -32.14 -7.99
CA GLY A 220 -2.69 -32.81 -7.51
C GLY A 220 -3.51 -33.38 -8.67
N PRO A 221 -4.28 -34.46 -8.42
CA PRO A 221 -4.83 -35.38 -9.42
C PRO A 221 -5.88 -34.78 -10.36
#